data_AF-A0A0Q3SPB1-F1
#
_entry.id   AF-A0A0Q3SPB1-F1
#
_cell.length_a   1.000
_cell.length_b   1.000
_cell.length_c   1.000
_cell.angle_alpha   90.00
_cell.angle_beta   90.00
_cell.angle_gamma   90.00
#
_symmetry.space_group_name_H-M   'P 1'
#
loop_
_entity.id
_entity.type
_entity.pdbx_description
1 polymer ?
#
loop_
_entity_poly.entity_id
_entity_poly.type
_entity_poly.pdbx_seq_one_letter_code
_entity_poly.pdbx_strand_id
1 'polypeptide(L)'
;MKILSWLLVLAGVCGLVGVRMLEDAIFYDPFLNYFHEANKNISLPQFEWGKLILSHLFRFILNLFFSCIIIHFLFKNKEWTMQGAVLITIIFAITFPIYLYCIYNQFEIGYLFSFYMRRFVIQPLILLLIVPLFYYRKQMLQKN
;
A
#
# COMPACT_ATOMS: atom_id res chain seq x y z
N MET A 1 25.77 12.73 10.34
CA MET A 1 24.79 11.62 10.17
C MET A 1 23.36 12.03 9.75
N LYS A 2 23.06 13.31 9.47
CA LYS A 2 21.74 13.71 8.92
C LYS A 2 21.63 13.37 7.42
N ILE A 3 22.70 13.58 6.64
CA ILE A 3 22.76 13.30 5.20
C ILE A 3 22.47 11.83 4.88
N LEU A 4 23.06 10.88 5.63
CA LEU A 4 22.88 9.45 5.41
C LEU A 4 21.43 9.01 5.65
N SER A 5 20.77 9.58 6.66
CA SER A 5 19.35 9.28 6.93
C SER A 5 18.44 9.78 5.82
N TRP A 6 18.70 10.97 5.28
CA TRP A 6 17.95 11.50 4.14
C TRP A 6 18.18 10.69 2.85
N LEU A 7 19.41 10.23 2.61
CA LEU A 7 19.70 9.33 1.49
C LEU A 7 18.94 8.00 1.60
N LEU A 8 18.84 7.42 2.80
CA LEU A 8 18.11 6.17 3.01
C LEU A 8 16.59 6.36 2.92
N VAL A 9 16.06 7.51 3.35
CA VAL A 9 14.66 7.89 3.11
C VAL A 9 14.39 8.00 1.61
N LEU A 10 15.27 8.69 0.87
CA LEU A 10 15.15 8.79 -0.59
C LEU A 10 15.19 7.42 -1.25
N ALA A 11 16.10 6.54 -0.83
CA ALA A 11 16.18 5.17 -1.32
C ALA A 11 14.87 4.38 -1.05
N GLY A 12 14.27 4.55 0.13
CA GLY A 12 12.96 3.96 0.46
C GLY A 12 11.84 4.49 -0.45
N VAL A 13 11.82 5.80 -0.71
CA VAL A 13 10.85 6.42 -1.65
C VAL A 13 11.06 5.89 -3.07
N CYS A 14 12.30 5.84 -3.55
CA CYS A 14 12.63 5.25 -4.85
C CYS A 14 12.22 3.77 -4.91
N GLY A 15 12.36 3.02 -3.83
CA GLY A 15 11.88 1.64 -3.71
C GLY A 15 10.36 1.54 -3.88
N LEU A 16 9.59 2.39 -3.21
CA LEU A 16 8.13 2.47 -3.37
C LEU A 16 7.73 2.84 -4.81
N VAL A 17 8.42 3.79 -5.42
CA VAL A 17 8.21 4.15 -6.83
C VAL A 17 8.55 2.99 -7.75
N GLY A 18 9.63 2.26 -7.46
CA GLY A 18 10.02 1.05 -8.20
C GLY A 18 8.95 -0.04 -8.16
N VAL A 19 8.39 -0.32 -6.98
CA VAL A 19 7.26 -1.26 -6.83
C VAL A 19 6.07 -0.83 -7.70
N ARG A 20 5.82 0.49 -7.80
CA ARG A 20 4.75 1.06 -8.63
C ARG A 20 5.02 0.99 -10.13
N MET A 21 6.27 1.21 -10.55
CA MET A 21 6.66 1.16 -11.97
C MET A 21 6.71 -0.27 -12.51
N LEU A 22 7.12 -1.21 -11.66
CA LEU A 22 7.17 -2.64 -12.00
C LEU A 22 5.83 -3.34 -11.79
N GLU A 23 4.77 -2.58 -11.50
CA GLU A 23 3.43 -3.11 -11.22
C GLU A 23 2.91 -4.00 -12.36
N ASP A 24 3.10 -3.55 -13.60
CA ASP A 24 2.56 -4.22 -14.79
C ASP A 24 3.44 -5.39 -15.27
N ALA A 25 4.71 -5.43 -14.84
CA ALA A 25 5.69 -6.42 -15.30
C ALA A 25 5.85 -7.60 -14.32
N ILE A 26 5.84 -7.33 -13.01
CA ILE A 26 6.18 -8.34 -11.99
C ILE A 26 4.93 -8.95 -11.36
N PHE A 27 3.82 -8.22 -11.37
CA PHE A 27 2.69 -8.55 -10.55
C PHE A 27 1.45 -8.83 -11.38
N TYR A 28 0.79 -9.93 -11.05
CA TYR A 28 -0.44 -10.35 -11.70
C TYR A 28 -1.62 -9.52 -11.18
N ASP A 29 -2.13 -8.60 -12.02
CA ASP A 29 -3.35 -7.83 -11.77
C ASP A 29 -4.18 -7.65 -13.05
N PRO A 30 -5.05 -8.62 -13.39
CA PRO A 30 -5.85 -8.59 -14.61
C PRO A 30 -6.96 -7.52 -14.58
N PHE A 31 -7.25 -6.94 -13.41
CA PHE A 31 -8.27 -5.91 -13.26
C PHE A 31 -7.78 -4.51 -13.66
N LEU A 32 -6.49 -4.34 -13.92
CA LEU A 32 -5.92 -3.05 -14.31
C LEU A 32 -6.64 -2.46 -15.53
N ASN A 33 -6.82 -3.26 -16.59
CA ASN A 33 -7.48 -2.83 -17.83
C ASN A 33 -8.99 -2.65 -17.65
N TYR A 34 -9.62 -3.49 -16.84
CA TYR A 34 -11.05 -3.38 -16.50
C TYR A 34 -11.39 -2.03 -15.87
N PHE A 35 -10.53 -1.54 -14.97
CA PHE A 35 -10.70 -0.21 -14.36
C PHE A 35 -10.22 0.96 -15.25
N HIS A 36 -9.41 0.70 -16.28
CA HIS A 36 -8.87 1.73 -17.16
C HIS A 36 -9.87 2.16 -18.24
N GLU A 37 -10.63 1.21 -18.78
CA GLU A 37 -11.58 1.46 -19.88
C GLU A 37 -12.94 2.00 -19.40
N ALA A 38 -13.20 2.02 -18.09
CA ALA A 38 -14.42 2.55 -17.46
C ALA A 38 -15.74 2.08 -18.11
N ASN A 39 -15.71 0.93 -18.78
CA ASN A 39 -16.81 0.44 -19.58
C ASN A 39 -17.51 -0.71 -18.84
N LYS A 40 -18.72 -0.44 -18.35
CA LYS A 40 -19.55 -1.41 -17.60
C LYS A 40 -19.93 -2.65 -18.40
N ASN A 41 -19.71 -2.64 -19.72
CA ASN A 41 -20.05 -3.75 -20.62
C ASN A 41 -18.89 -4.74 -20.84
N ILE A 42 -17.72 -4.52 -20.22
CA ILE A 42 -16.60 -5.46 -20.31
C ILE A 42 -16.86 -6.61 -19.32
N SER A 43 -16.88 -7.83 -19.83
CA SER A 43 -16.93 -9.03 -18.99
C SER A 43 -15.71 -9.10 -18.08
N LEU A 44 -15.90 -9.52 -16.82
CA LEU A 44 -14.81 -9.78 -15.88
C LEU A 44 -13.72 -10.62 -16.55
N PRO A 45 -12.45 -10.17 -16.53
CA PRO A 45 -11.36 -10.94 -17.12
C PRO A 45 -11.23 -12.27 -16.39
N GLN A 46 -10.88 -13.33 -17.11
CA GLN A 46 -10.54 -14.60 -16.46
C GLN A 46 -9.28 -14.40 -15.62
N PHE A 47 -9.34 -14.75 -14.34
CA PHE A 47 -8.22 -14.60 -13.42
C PHE A 47 -8.05 -15.83 -12.54
N GLU A 48 -6.81 -16.05 -12.12
CA GLU A 48 -6.48 -17.09 -11.14
C GLU A 48 -6.38 -16.50 -9.73
N TRP A 49 -7.26 -16.94 -8.83
CA TRP A 49 -7.30 -16.49 -7.44
C TRP A 49 -5.95 -16.60 -6.71
N GLY A 50 -5.26 -17.74 -6.87
CA GLY A 50 -3.97 -17.98 -6.22
C GLY A 50 -2.89 -16.99 -6.64
N LYS A 51 -2.73 -16.77 -7.95
CA LYS A 51 -1.77 -15.81 -8.51
C LYS A 51 -2.11 -14.38 -8.07
N LEU A 52 -3.39 -14.03 -8.05
CA LEU A 52 -3.85 -12.71 -7.61
C LEU A 52 -3.50 -12.44 -6.14
N ILE A 53 -3.87 -13.36 -5.25
CA ILE A 53 -3.63 -13.24 -3.81
C ILE A 53 -2.13 -13.17 -3.52
N LEU A 54 -1.34 -14.06 -4.12
CA LEU A 54 0.11 -14.10 -3.92
C LEU A 54 0.77 -12.81 -4.41
N SER A 55 0.36 -12.30 -5.58
CA SER A 55 0.82 -11.04 -6.14
C SER A 55 0.54 -9.86 -5.19
N HIS A 56 -0.68 -9.75 -4.66
CA HIS A 56 -1.04 -8.67 -3.72
C HIS A 56 -0.31 -8.80 -2.37
N LEU A 57 -0.13 -10.01 -1.85
CA LEU A 57 0.66 -10.24 -0.63
C LEU A 57 2.12 -9.86 -0.84
N PHE A 58 2.71 -10.22 -1.99
CA PHE A 58 4.09 -9.86 -2.30
C PHE A 58 4.25 -8.34 -2.46
N ARG A 59 3.32 -7.66 -3.14
CA ARG A 59 3.25 -6.18 -3.19
C ARG A 59 3.21 -5.58 -1.79
N PHE A 60 2.32 -6.09 -0.94
CA PHE A 60 2.17 -5.61 0.42
C PHE A 60 3.46 -5.74 1.24
N ILE A 61 4.15 -6.89 1.15
CA ILE A 61 5.41 -7.11 1.86
C ILE A 61 6.47 -6.10 1.42
N LEU A 62 6.61 -5.85 0.11
CA LEU A 62 7.56 -4.87 -0.40
C LEU A 62 7.20 -3.44 0.02
N ASN A 63 5.92 -3.07 -0.09
CA ASN A 63 5.43 -1.77 0.35
C ASN A 63 5.65 -1.55 1.86
N LEU A 64 5.36 -2.57 2.68
CA LEU A 64 5.59 -2.54 4.12
C LEU A 64 7.08 -2.39 4.43
N PHE A 65 7.94 -3.15 3.76
CA PHE A 65 9.39 -3.09 3.92
C PHE A 65 9.95 -1.69 3.65
N PHE A 66 9.64 -1.11 2.49
CA PHE A 66 10.09 0.24 2.15
C PHE A 66 9.46 1.31 3.05
N SER A 67 8.19 1.15 3.44
CA SER A 67 7.53 2.05 4.40
C SER A 67 8.22 2.04 5.76
N CYS A 68 8.60 0.87 6.26
CA CYS A 68 9.36 0.73 7.51
C CYS A 68 10.73 1.41 7.43
N ILE A 69 11.46 1.26 6.31
CA ILE A 69 12.73 1.99 6.07
C ILE A 69 12.50 3.50 6.20
N ILE A 70 11.49 4.03 5.50
CA ILE A 70 11.18 5.46 5.51
C ILE A 70 10.87 5.94 6.94
N ILE A 71 9.95 5.27 7.65
CA ILE A 71 9.56 5.64 9.02
C ILE A 71 10.77 5.55 9.96
N HIS A 72 11.56 4.48 9.85
CA HIS A 72 12.73 4.26 10.70
C HIS A 72 13.76 5.37 10.55
N PHE A 73 14.13 5.75 9.32
CA PHE A 73 15.15 6.76 9.10
C PHE A 73 14.64 8.20 9.31
N LEU A 74 13.33 8.43 9.19
CA LEU A 74 12.72 9.74 9.43
C LEU A 74 12.61 10.06 10.93
N PHE A 75 12.22 9.09 11.75
CA PHE A 75 12.03 9.28 13.19
C PHE A 75 13.20 8.76 14.05
N LYS A 76 14.04 7.87 13.51
CA LYS A 76 15.15 7.20 14.21
C LYS A 76 14.72 6.48 15.49
N ASN A 77 13.47 6.01 15.53
CA ASN A 77 12.87 5.37 16.69
C ASN A 77 12.27 4.02 16.29
N LYS A 78 12.78 2.94 16.90
CA LYS A 78 12.34 1.56 16.62
C LYS A 78 10.88 1.33 17.04
N GLU A 79 10.47 1.86 18.18
CA GLU A 79 9.09 1.76 18.68
C GLU A 79 8.09 2.38 17.71
N TRP A 80 8.43 3.55 17.17
CA TRP A 80 7.57 4.25 16.22
C TRP A 80 7.50 3.51 14.89
N THR A 81 8.63 2.95 14.43
CA THR A 81 8.67 2.10 13.24
C THR A 81 7.75 0.89 13.40
N MET A 82 7.81 0.22 14.55
CA MET A 82 6.95 -0.93 14.87
C MET A 82 5.48 -0.55 14.91
N GLN A 83 5.13 0.58 15.55
CA GLN A 83 3.75 1.08 15.57
C GLN A 83 3.23 1.39 14.16
N GLY A 84 4.07 2.00 13.31
CA GLY A 84 3.73 2.26 11.92
C GLY A 84 3.52 0.96 11.12
N ALA A 85 4.41 -0.01 11.28
CA ALA A 85 4.31 -1.32 10.62
C ALA A 85 3.03 -2.07 11.02
N VAL A 86 2.71 -2.09 12.32
CA VAL A 86 1.48 -2.69 12.85
C VAL A 86 0.24 -2.01 12.27
N LEU A 87 0.21 -0.67 12.24
CA LEU A 87 -0.94 0.07 11.70
C LEU A 87 -1.14 -0.22 10.20
N ILE A 88 -0.07 -0.22 9.41
CA ILE A 88 -0.11 -0.58 7.98
C ILE A 88 -0.66 -2.00 7.80
N THR A 89 -0.21 -2.93 8.64
CA THR A 89 -0.61 -4.34 8.57
C THR A 89 -2.07 -4.54 8.96
N ILE A 90 -2.56 -3.88 10.00
CA ILE A 90 -3.96 -3.96 10.42
C ILE A 90 -4.88 -3.44 9.30
N ILE A 91 -4.57 -2.29 8.72
CA ILE A 91 -5.40 -1.73 7.64
C ILE A 91 -5.39 -2.65 6.42
N PHE A 92 -4.25 -3.22 6.06
CA PHE A 92 -4.18 -4.22 4.99
C PHE A 92 -5.00 -5.47 5.31
N ALA A 93 -4.89 -6.00 6.53
CA ALA A 93 -5.63 -7.19 6.96
C ALA A 93 -7.17 -6.98 6.93
N ILE A 94 -7.65 -5.75 7.06
CA ILE A 94 -9.06 -5.40 6.93
C ILE A 94 -9.45 -5.16 5.46
N THR A 95 -8.69 -4.34 4.75
CA THR A 95 -9.02 -3.92 3.38
C THR A 95 -8.85 -5.04 2.36
N PHE A 96 -7.90 -5.96 2.58
CA PHE A 96 -7.62 -7.04 1.65
C PHE A 96 -8.77 -8.06 1.53
N PRO A 97 -9.34 -8.62 2.62
CA PRO A 97 -10.53 -9.46 2.53
C PRO A 97 -11.74 -8.74 1.93
N ILE A 98 -11.94 -7.46 2.26
CA ILE A 98 -13.03 -6.65 1.68
C ILE A 98 -12.85 -6.53 0.16
N TYR A 99 -11.63 -6.32 -0.30
CA TYR A 99 -11.31 -6.28 -1.72
C TYR A 99 -11.56 -7.63 -2.40
N LEU A 100 -11.13 -8.74 -1.81
CA LEU A 100 -11.40 -10.08 -2.34
C LEU A 100 -12.92 -10.36 -2.42
N TYR A 101 -13.68 -9.92 -1.43
CA TYR A 101 -15.14 -10.00 -1.45
C TYR A 101 -15.76 -9.17 -2.58
N CYS A 102 -15.24 -7.96 -2.84
CA CYS A 102 -15.66 -7.14 -3.97
C CYS A 102 -15.42 -7.85 -5.32
N ILE A 103 -14.28 -8.53 -5.47
CA ILE A 103 -13.95 -9.30 -6.67
C ILE A 103 -14.91 -10.49 -6.81
N TYR A 104 -15.18 -11.19 -5.70
CA TYR A 104 -16.09 -12.34 -5.69
C TYR A 104 -17.50 -11.93 -6.14
N ASN A 105 -18.01 -10.81 -5.62
CA ASN A 105 -19.33 -10.28 -5.99
C ASN A 105 -19.31 -9.43 -7.27
N GLN A 106 -18.34 -9.66 -8.16
CA GLN A 106 -18.26 -9.03 -9.48
C GLN A 106 -18.36 -7.49 -9.47
N PHE A 107 -17.90 -6.85 -8.39
CA PHE A 107 -17.96 -5.40 -8.17
C PHE A 107 -19.38 -4.80 -8.12
N GLU A 108 -20.43 -5.60 -7.86
CA GLU A 108 -21.82 -5.12 -7.77
C GLU A 108 -22.06 -4.10 -6.64
N ILE A 109 -21.26 -4.16 -5.57
CA ILE A 109 -21.31 -3.22 -4.44
C ILE A 109 -21.05 -1.77 -4.90
N GLY A 110 -20.36 -1.62 -6.04
CA GLY A 110 -20.14 -0.35 -6.69
C GLY A 110 -18.72 -0.25 -7.22
N TYR A 111 -18.61 0.08 -8.51
CA TYR A 111 -17.33 0.26 -9.21
C TYR A 111 -16.35 1.17 -8.45
N LEU A 112 -16.82 2.32 -7.96
CA LEU A 112 -15.99 3.27 -7.21
C LEU A 112 -15.49 2.69 -5.89
N PHE A 113 -16.36 1.98 -5.16
CA PHE A 113 -16.00 1.39 -3.88
C PHE A 113 -14.89 0.36 -4.06
N SER A 114 -15.06 -0.59 -5.00
CA SER A 114 -14.05 -1.61 -5.29
C SER A 114 -12.74 -1.03 -5.80
N PHE A 115 -12.82 0.05 -6.60
CA PHE A 115 -11.65 0.79 -7.04
C PHE A 115 -10.87 1.44 -5.89
N TYR A 116 -11.56 2.05 -4.92
CA TYR A 116 -10.89 2.60 -3.73
C TYR A 116 -10.31 1.51 -2.83
N MET A 117 -11.02 0.39 -2.62
CA MET A 117 -10.50 -0.75 -1.87
C MET A 117 -9.22 -1.29 -2.50
N ARG A 118 -9.19 -1.43 -3.84
CA ARG A 118 -7.99 -1.82 -4.58
C ARG A 118 -6.80 -0.89 -4.30
N ARG A 119 -7.02 0.43 -4.25
CA ARG A 119 -5.95 1.40 -3.96
C ARG A 119 -5.36 1.23 -2.56
N PHE A 120 -6.16 0.93 -1.54
CA PHE A 120 -5.64 0.67 -0.19
C PHE A 120 -4.75 -0.57 -0.12
N VAL A 121 -5.05 -1.59 -0.93
CA VAL A 121 -4.28 -2.84 -0.99
C VAL A 121 -2.98 -2.66 -1.77
N ILE A 122 -3.02 -1.94 -2.91
CA ILE A 122 -1.89 -1.82 -3.83
C ILE A 122 -0.94 -0.68 -3.47
N GLN A 123 -1.47 0.47 -3.05
CA GLN A 123 -0.69 1.69 -2.86
C GLN A 123 -0.32 1.90 -1.39
N PRO A 124 0.88 2.46 -1.09
CA PRO A 124 1.31 2.76 0.27
C PRO A 124 0.62 4.02 0.83
N LEU A 125 -0.70 4.17 0.66
CA LEU A 125 -1.47 5.34 1.11
C LEU A 125 -1.40 5.53 2.63
N ILE A 126 -1.33 4.43 3.37
CA ILE A 126 -1.26 4.46 4.84
C ILE A 126 0.03 5.13 5.31
N LEU A 127 1.15 4.95 4.59
CA LEU A 127 2.41 5.62 4.91
C LEU A 127 2.26 7.15 4.85
N LEU A 128 1.56 7.66 3.83
CA LEU A 128 1.31 9.09 3.68
C LEU A 128 0.51 9.67 4.86
N LEU A 129 -0.32 8.86 5.51
CA LEU A 129 -1.04 9.24 6.73
C LEU A 129 -0.17 9.14 7.99
N ILE A 130 0.66 8.10 8.09
CA ILE A 130 1.50 7.84 9.27
C ILE A 130 2.58 8.90 9.45
N VAL A 131 3.23 9.33 8.36
CA VAL A 131 4.32 10.32 8.41
C VAL A 131 3.87 11.64 9.09
N PRO A 132 2.81 12.34 8.66
CA PRO A 132 2.36 13.56 9.33
C PRO A 132 1.83 13.30 10.74
N LEU A 133 1.14 12.17 10.97
CA LEU A 133 0.65 11.78 12.30
C LEU A 133 1.79 11.68 13.32
N PHE A 134 2.87 10.99 12.95
CA PHE A 134 4.04 10.84 13.81
C PHE A 134 4.81 12.16 13.94
N TYR A 135 4.86 12.97 12.90
CA TYR A 135 5.46 14.30 12.98
C TYR A 135 4.74 15.18 14.01
N TYR A 136 3.40 15.20 13.96
CA TYR A 136 2.57 15.92 14.94
C TYR A 136 2.79 15.38 16.36
N ARG A 137 2.79 14.05 16.54
CA ARG A 137 3.08 13.42 17.84
C ARG A 137 4.44 13.84 18.37
N LYS A 138 5.47 13.91 17.52
CA LYS A 138 6.82 14.34 17.91
C LYS A 138 6.81 15.78 18.42
N GLN A 139 6.11 16.66 17.73
CA GLN A 139 6.01 18.07 18.12
C GLN A 139 5.32 18.22 19.48
N MET A 140 4.24 17.47 19.73
CA MET A 140 3.52 17.48 21.01
C MET A 140 4.39 17.00 22.18
N LEU A 141 5.18 15.94 21.97
CA LEU A 141 6.10 15.41 22.99
C LEU A 141 7.30 16.34 23.28
N GLN A 142 7.64 17.27 22.38
CA GLN A 142 8.70 18.25 22.59
C GLN A 142 8.22 19.53 23.28
N LYS A 143 6.89 19.75 23.32
CA LYS A 143 6.27 20.94 23.92
C LYS A 143 5.92 20.73 25.41
N ASN A 144 5.83 19.48 25.85
CA ASN A 144 5.69 19.07 27.24
C ASN A 144 7.05 18.77 27.86
#